data_AF-A0A829GHB6-F1
#
_entry.id   AF-A0A829GHB6-F1
#
_cell.length_a   1.000
_cell.length_b   1.000
_cell.length_c   1.000
_cell.angle_alpha   90.00
_cell.angle_beta   90.00
_cell.angle_gamma   90.00
#
_symmetry.space_group_name_H-M   'P 1'
#
loop_
_entity.id
_entity.type
_entity.pdbx_description
1 polymer ?
#
loop_
_entity_poly.entity_id
_entity_poly.type
_entity_poly.pdbx_seq_one_letter_code
_entity_poly.pdbx_strand_id
1 'polypeptide(L)'
;MQLDSVVIPSVRNIKYLSRACRTKSPLVFLSETNIGNLMSQAEFVHKRGKLVFADLELIGGFKPDVTGMQLLKHMYHLDGIFTTNITAAQIANELKMIVVYRLFMIDSRSLKRTANILRNNHFDAIEFLPAECGIHEIDRLSKVTDMHNYIAGGFIRDSAMIQDIFDIGISGVTTSKVDLWQ
;
A
#
# COMPACT_ATOMS: atom_id res chain seq x y z
N MET A 1 -5.67 10.59 -2.62
CA MET A 1 -5.32 10.35 -1.20
C MET A 1 -4.26 11.36 -0.77
N GLN A 2 -4.33 11.94 0.43
CA GLN A 2 -3.25 12.76 0.99
C GLN A 2 -2.74 12.08 2.26
N LEU A 3 -1.43 11.82 2.30
CA LEU A 3 -0.76 11.23 3.45
C LEU A 3 0.07 12.32 4.15
N ASP A 4 0.04 12.35 5.47
CA ASP A 4 0.83 13.27 6.27
C ASP A 4 1.47 12.49 7.43
N SER A 5 2.73 12.10 7.21
CA SER A 5 3.59 11.36 8.16
C SER A 5 2.86 10.29 8.96
N VAL A 6 2.30 9.30 8.26
CA VAL A 6 1.42 8.29 8.87
C VAL A 6 2.00 6.89 8.84
N VAL A 7 1.92 6.18 9.97
CA VAL A 7 2.24 4.75 10.03
C VAL A 7 0.99 3.94 9.70
N ILE A 8 1.01 3.29 8.53
CA ILE A 8 -0.06 2.46 8.01
C ILE A 8 0.12 1.01 8.52
N PRO A 9 -0.84 0.47 9.29
CA PRO A 9 -0.76 -0.90 9.75
C PRO A 9 -0.93 -1.89 8.59
N SER A 10 0.10 -2.71 8.35
CA SER A 10 0.08 -3.85 7.43
C SER A 10 -0.30 -5.13 8.20
N VAL A 11 -1.58 -5.49 8.13
CA VAL A 11 -2.18 -6.61 8.85
C VAL A 11 -1.97 -7.90 8.05
N ARG A 12 -1.13 -8.79 8.58
CA ARG A 12 -0.96 -10.18 8.07
C ARG A 12 -1.78 -11.21 8.81
N ASN A 13 -2.15 -10.91 10.05
CA ASN A 13 -2.93 -11.83 10.88
C ASN A 13 -4.17 -11.11 11.41
N ILE A 14 -5.33 -11.68 11.13
CA ILE A 14 -6.65 -11.17 11.50
C ILE A 14 -6.77 -10.86 13.00
N LYS A 15 -6.05 -11.56 13.87
CA LYS A 15 -6.06 -11.29 15.33
C LYS A 15 -5.62 -9.86 15.67
N TYR A 16 -4.86 -9.22 14.79
CA TYR A 16 -4.38 -7.84 14.97
C TYR A 16 -5.25 -6.79 14.27
N LEU A 17 -6.27 -7.18 13.50
CA LEU A 17 -7.12 -6.23 12.77
C LEU A 17 -7.80 -5.22 13.71
N SER A 18 -8.29 -5.70 14.86
CA SER A 18 -8.88 -4.83 15.89
C SER A 18 -7.88 -3.79 16.41
N ARG A 19 -6.60 -4.16 16.58
CA ARG A 19 -5.54 -3.24 17.01
C ARG A 19 -5.18 -2.25 15.90
N ALA A 20 -5.02 -2.71 14.66
CA ALA A 20 -4.79 -1.86 13.49
C ALA A 20 -5.88 -0.79 13.34
N CYS A 21 -7.13 -1.15 13.59
CA CYS A 21 -8.24 -0.21 13.49
C CYS A 21 -8.35 0.79 14.66
N ARG A 22 -7.54 0.66 15.71
CA ARG A 22 -7.47 1.65 16.82
C ARG A 22 -6.36 2.68 16.62
N THR A 23 -5.49 2.48 15.64
CA THR A 23 -4.39 3.39 15.31
C THR A 23 -4.93 4.71 14.78
N LYS A 24 -4.08 5.75 14.74
CA LYS A 24 -4.45 7.04 14.13
C LYS A 24 -4.52 6.99 12.60
N SER A 25 -3.91 5.98 11.97
CA SER A 25 -3.89 5.84 10.52
C SER A 25 -5.31 5.82 9.93
N PRO A 26 -5.62 6.64 8.91
CA PRO A 26 -6.89 6.56 8.21
C PRO A 26 -6.97 5.31 7.32
N LEU A 27 -5.85 4.61 7.11
CA LEU A 27 -5.72 3.46 6.22
C LEU A 27 -5.41 2.20 7.01
N VAL A 28 -5.91 1.06 6.54
CA VAL A 28 -5.49 -0.28 6.97
C VAL A 28 -5.15 -1.11 5.75
N PHE A 29 -3.94 -1.66 5.72
CA PHE A 29 -3.48 -2.54 4.65
C PHE A 29 -3.66 -4.00 5.08
N LEU A 30 -4.49 -4.75 4.37
CA LEU A 30 -4.64 -6.19 4.53
C LEU A 30 -3.60 -6.87 3.65
N SER A 31 -2.46 -7.23 4.23
CA SER A 31 -1.36 -7.86 3.50
C SER A 31 -1.54 -9.36 3.30
N GLU A 32 -2.45 -9.99 4.04
CA GLU A 32 -2.77 -11.39 3.85
C GLU A 32 -4.24 -11.62 4.19
N THR A 33 -4.99 -12.14 3.23
CA THR A 33 -6.44 -12.31 3.31
C THR A 33 -6.90 -13.35 2.28
N ASN A 34 -8.18 -13.69 2.26
CA ASN A 34 -8.75 -14.54 1.22
C ASN A 34 -10.19 -14.16 0.93
N ILE A 35 -10.70 -14.61 -0.22
CA ILE A 35 -12.08 -14.31 -0.66
C ILE A 35 -13.15 -14.68 0.38
N GLY A 36 -12.91 -15.68 1.23
CA GLY A 36 -13.85 -16.13 2.25
C GLY A 36 -13.96 -15.21 3.47
N ASN A 37 -12.95 -14.38 3.76
CA ASN A 37 -12.96 -13.48 4.91
C ASN A 37 -12.82 -11.99 4.56
N LEU A 38 -12.40 -11.65 3.34
CA LEU A 38 -12.16 -10.28 2.89
C LEU A 38 -13.34 -9.34 3.14
N MET A 39 -14.57 -9.78 2.84
CA MET A 39 -15.78 -8.95 3.02
C MET A 39 -15.94 -8.54 4.49
N SER A 40 -15.89 -9.52 5.40
CA SER A 40 -16.02 -9.26 6.84
C SER A 40 -14.90 -8.37 7.40
N GLN A 41 -13.69 -8.47 6.83
CA GLN A 41 -12.56 -7.64 7.21
C GLN A 41 -12.74 -6.19 6.74
N ALA A 42 -13.15 -6.00 5.48
CA ALA A 42 -13.44 -4.70 4.90
C ALA A 42 -14.53 -3.97 5.70
N GLU A 43 -15.67 -4.62 5.93
CA GLU A 43 -16.76 -4.05 6.73
C GLU A 43 -16.31 -3.68 8.16
N PHE A 44 -15.46 -4.50 8.77
CA PHE A 44 -14.93 -4.24 10.11
C PHE A 44 -14.05 -2.98 10.14
N VAL A 45 -13.25 -2.74 9.10
CA VAL A 45 -12.43 -1.55 8.94
C VAL A 45 -13.30 -0.32 8.69
N HIS A 46 -14.29 -0.40 7.78
CA HIS A 46 -15.20 0.70 7.47
C HIS A 46 -16.05 1.14 8.65
N LYS A 47 -16.54 0.20 9.48
CA LYS A 47 -17.28 0.50 10.72
C LYS A 47 -16.50 1.37 11.70
N ARG A 48 -15.20 1.55 11.49
CA ARG A 48 -14.31 2.40 12.30
C ARG A 48 -13.84 3.65 11.55
N GLY A 49 -14.48 3.97 10.42
CA GLY A 49 -14.20 5.16 9.62
C GLY A 49 -12.83 5.15 8.94
N LYS A 50 -12.28 3.97 8.65
CA LYS A 50 -10.98 3.81 7.98
C LYS A 50 -11.17 3.25 6.58
N LEU A 51 -10.23 3.56 5.70
CA LEU A 51 -10.15 2.99 4.35
C LEU A 51 -9.40 1.66 4.40
N VAL A 52 -9.87 0.69 3.64
CA VAL A 52 -9.31 -0.66 3.57
C VAL A 52 -8.67 -0.92 2.21
N PHE A 53 -7.45 -1.44 2.27
CA PHE A 53 -6.66 -1.80 1.11
C PHE A 53 -6.26 -3.27 1.21
N ALA A 54 -6.09 -3.94 0.07
CA ALA A 54 -5.62 -5.33 0.04
C ALA A 54 -4.40 -5.50 -0.88
N ASP A 55 -3.50 -6.39 -0.48
CA ASP A 55 -2.38 -6.86 -1.29
C ASP A 55 -2.92 -7.80 -2.36
N LEU A 56 -2.96 -7.34 -3.61
CA LEU A 56 -3.64 -8.07 -4.67
C LEU A 56 -3.05 -9.46 -4.90
N GLU A 57 -1.74 -9.58 -4.72
CA GLU A 57 -0.96 -10.81 -4.87
C GLU A 57 -1.18 -11.81 -3.73
N LEU A 58 -1.70 -11.36 -2.58
CA LEU A 58 -1.87 -12.17 -1.37
C LEU A 58 -3.34 -12.34 -0.95
N ILE A 59 -4.28 -12.11 -1.88
CA ILE A 59 -5.69 -12.50 -1.69
C ILE A 59 -5.85 -13.97 -2.11
N GLY A 60 -5.95 -14.87 -1.13
CA GLY A 60 -6.17 -16.30 -1.39
C GLY A 60 -7.46 -16.58 -2.16
N GLY A 61 -7.36 -17.36 -3.24
CA GLY A 61 -8.49 -17.74 -4.10
C GLY A 61 -8.93 -16.66 -5.09
N PHE A 62 -8.20 -15.55 -5.19
CA PHE A 62 -8.54 -14.43 -6.05
C PHE A 62 -7.73 -14.44 -7.35
N LYS A 63 -8.36 -14.01 -8.45
CA LYS A 63 -7.71 -13.76 -9.74
C LYS A 63 -7.87 -12.28 -10.11
N PRO A 64 -6.79 -11.55 -10.39
CA PRO A 64 -6.85 -10.12 -10.72
C PRO A 64 -7.20 -9.88 -12.20
N ASP A 65 -8.31 -10.43 -12.67
CA ASP A 65 -8.91 -10.08 -13.96
C ASP A 65 -10.04 -9.06 -13.79
N VAL A 66 -10.65 -8.61 -14.90
CA VAL A 66 -11.71 -7.60 -14.89
C VAL A 66 -12.83 -7.97 -13.91
N THR A 67 -13.29 -9.23 -13.94
CA THR A 67 -14.34 -9.72 -13.05
C THR A 67 -13.88 -9.71 -11.60
N GLY A 68 -12.67 -10.19 -11.32
CA GLY A 68 -12.08 -10.14 -9.98
C GLY A 68 -12.03 -8.71 -9.43
N MET A 69 -11.53 -7.76 -10.22
CA MET A 69 -11.44 -6.36 -9.80
C MET A 69 -12.81 -5.73 -9.56
N GLN A 70 -13.82 -6.06 -10.38
CA GLN A 70 -15.21 -5.65 -10.14
C GLN A 70 -15.76 -6.22 -8.83
N LEU A 71 -15.45 -7.48 -8.50
CA LEU A 71 -15.82 -8.06 -7.20
C LEU A 71 -15.17 -7.28 -6.04
N LEU A 72 -13.89 -6.94 -6.14
CA LEU A 72 -13.20 -6.14 -5.11
C LEU A 72 -13.89 -4.80 -4.87
N LYS A 73 -14.25 -4.08 -5.94
CA LYS A 73 -14.91 -2.77 -5.82
C LYS A 73 -16.35 -2.86 -5.33
N HIS A 74 -17.15 -3.74 -5.94
CA HIS A 74 -18.61 -3.69 -5.79
C HIS A 74 -19.16 -4.64 -4.74
N MET A 75 -18.49 -5.77 -4.49
CA MET A 75 -18.94 -6.77 -3.52
C MET A 75 -18.15 -6.70 -2.22
N TYR A 76 -16.83 -6.59 -2.30
CA TYR A 76 -15.97 -6.48 -1.11
C TYR A 76 -15.77 -5.03 -0.64
N HIS A 77 -16.22 -4.05 -1.43
CA HIS A 77 -16.17 -2.62 -1.13
C HIS A 77 -14.75 -2.11 -0.79
N LEU A 78 -13.70 -2.68 -1.37
CA LEU A 78 -12.35 -2.19 -1.15
C LEU A 78 -12.21 -0.75 -1.66
N ASP A 79 -11.56 0.09 -0.84
CA ASP A 79 -11.25 1.48 -1.20
C ASP A 79 -10.08 1.55 -2.17
N GLY A 80 -9.13 0.63 -2.01
CA GLY A 80 -7.97 0.54 -2.87
C GLY A 80 -7.25 -0.80 -2.82
N ILE A 81 -6.20 -0.89 -3.63
CA ILE A 81 -5.30 -2.03 -3.70
C ILE A 81 -3.86 -1.56 -3.60
N PHE A 82 -2.99 -2.46 -3.14
CA PHE A 82 -1.55 -2.31 -3.34
C PHE A 82 -1.02 -3.51 -4.11
N THR A 83 -0.26 -3.25 -5.17
CA THR A 83 0.15 -4.30 -6.13
C THR A 83 1.39 -3.92 -6.94
N THR A 84 2.06 -4.92 -7.50
CA THR A 84 3.05 -4.79 -8.57
C THR A 84 2.46 -5.02 -9.97
N ASN A 85 1.21 -5.49 -10.06
CA ASN A 85 0.55 -5.83 -11.31
C ASN A 85 -0.01 -4.58 -12.03
N ILE A 86 0.64 -4.17 -13.11
CA ILE A 86 0.28 -2.99 -13.90
C ILE A 86 -1.11 -3.13 -14.53
N THR A 87 -1.43 -4.30 -15.10
CA THR A 87 -2.73 -4.52 -15.74
C THR A 87 -3.87 -4.40 -14.72
N ALA A 88 -3.70 -4.97 -13.53
CA ALA A 88 -4.70 -4.85 -12.48
C ALA A 88 -4.82 -3.43 -11.93
N ALA A 89 -3.70 -2.70 -11.82
CA ALA A 89 -3.70 -1.29 -11.47
C ALA A 89 -4.48 -0.44 -12.48
N GLN A 90 -4.34 -0.70 -13.78
CA GLN A 90 -5.11 -0.01 -14.82
C GLN A 90 -6.62 -0.26 -14.67
N ILE A 91 -7.03 -1.51 -14.43
CA ILE A 91 -8.44 -1.85 -14.18
C ILE A 91 -8.94 -1.16 -12.89
N ALA A 92 -8.13 -1.13 -11.83
CA ALA A 92 -8.47 -0.46 -10.57
C ALA A 92 -8.71 1.05 -10.78
N ASN A 93 -7.88 1.71 -11.59
CA ASN A 93 -8.06 3.12 -11.95
C ASN A 93 -9.39 3.36 -12.68
N GLU A 94 -9.75 2.51 -13.64
CA GLU A 94 -11.05 2.59 -14.34
C GLU A 94 -12.23 2.43 -13.38
N LEU A 95 -12.08 1.58 -12.36
CA LEU A 95 -13.06 1.36 -11.28
C LEU A 95 -13.02 2.44 -10.19
N LYS A 96 -12.19 3.48 -10.34
CA LYS A 96 -11.99 4.56 -9.35
C LYS A 96 -11.64 4.00 -7.97
N MET A 97 -10.77 3.00 -7.93
CA MET A 97 -10.12 2.51 -6.73
C MET A 97 -8.80 3.24 -6.54
N ILE A 98 -8.37 3.42 -5.29
CA ILE A 98 -7.06 3.98 -4.99
C ILE A 98 -6.00 2.93 -5.28
N VAL A 99 -4.96 3.30 -6.03
CA VAL A 99 -3.88 2.38 -6.41
C VAL A 99 -2.56 2.77 -5.76
N VAL A 100 -2.04 1.89 -4.92
CA VAL A 100 -0.68 1.99 -4.38
C VAL A 100 0.22 1.01 -5.14
N TYR A 101 1.09 1.54 -6.00
CA TYR A 101 2.01 0.68 -6.75
C TYR A 101 3.23 0.31 -5.91
N ARG A 102 3.54 -0.98 -5.86
CA ARG A 102 4.66 -1.52 -5.08
C ARG A 102 5.90 -1.58 -5.96
N LEU A 103 6.95 -0.92 -5.49
CA LEU A 103 8.25 -0.83 -6.13
C LEU A 103 9.27 -1.63 -5.33
N PHE A 104 9.78 -2.73 -5.90
CA PHE A 104 10.89 -3.46 -5.31
C PHE A 104 12.24 -2.84 -5.72
N MET A 105 12.94 -2.29 -4.73
CA MET A 105 14.27 -1.71 -4.85
C MET A 105 15.32 -2.81 -4.78
N ILE A 106 15.65 -3.36 -5.94
CA ILE A 106 16.59 -4.49 -6.08
C ILE A 106 17.94 -3.97 -6.55
N ASP A 107 17.94 -3.24 -7.67
CA ASP A 107 19.15 -2.73 -8.32
C ASP A 107 18.86 -1.45 -9.14
N SER A 108 19.88 -0.88 -9.75
CA SER A 108 19.74 0.32 -10.59
C SER A 108 18.90 0.09 -11.87
N ARG A 109 18.75 -1.15 -12.33
CA ARG A 109 17.90 -1.48 -13.49
C ARG A 109 16.43 -1.44 -13.11
N SER A 110 16.09 -1.91 -11.91
CA SER A 110 14.74 -1.83 -11.34
C SER A 110 14.26 -0.37 -11.31
N LEU A 111 15.10 0.54 -10.82
CA LEU A 111 14.80 1.97 -10.77
C LEU A 111 14.52 2.59 -12.16
N LYS A 112 15.34 2.27 -13.17
CA LYS A 112 15.14 2.76 -14.55
C LYS A 112 13.84 2.24 -15.16
N ARG A 113 13.52 0.95 -14.95
CA ARG A 113 12.27 0.37 -15.44
C ARG A 113 11.08 1.06 -14.78
N THR A 114 11.18 1.33 -13.50
CA THR A 114 10.15 2.03 -12.73
C THR A 114 9.85 3.41 -13.27
N ALA A 115 10.87 4.20 -13.65
CA ALA A 115 10.63 5.50 -14.27
C ALA A 115 9.74 5.41 -15.53
N ASN A 116 9.85 4.33 -16.32
CA ASN A 116 8.96 4.11 -17.47
C ASN A 116 7.55 3.70 -17.03
N ILE A 117 7.43 2.89 -15.98
CA ILE A 117 6.13 2.46 -15.45
C ILE A 117 5.38 3.66 -14.89
N LEU A 118 6.03 4.48 -14.06
CA LEU A 118 5.46 5.66 -13.42
C LEU A 118 5.02 6.73 -14.42
N ARG A 119 5.75 6.91 -15.54
CA ARG A 119 5.37 7.89 -16.57
C ARG A 119 4.17 7.48 -17.41
N ASN A 120 3.92 6.18 -17.57
CA ASN A 120 2.90 5.66 -18.47
C ASN A 120 1.65 5.14 -17.74
N ASN A 121 1.63 5.19 -16.42
CA ASN A 121 0.53 4.66 -15.61
C ASN A 121 0.21 5.64 -14.49
N HIS A 122 -1.07 5.71 -14.15
CA HIS A 122 -1.55 6.50 -13.02
C HIS A 122 -1.53 5.66 -11.74
N PHE A 123 -1.00 6.23 -10.65
CA PHE A 123 -1.01 5.64 -9.32
C PHE A 123 -1.29 6.75 -8.30
N ASP A 124 -1.95 6.43 -7.19
CA ASP A 124 -2.23 7.40 -6.11
C ASP A 124 -1.09 7.51 -5.10
N ALA A 125 -0.30 6.44 -4.94
CA ALA A 125 0.92 6.42 -4.15
C ALA A 125 1.88 5.34 -4.64
N ILE A 126 3.17 5.48 -4.31
CA ILE A 126 4.19 4.47 -4.54
C ILE A 126 4.68 3.94 -3.20
N GLU A 127 4.57 2.63 -2.98
CA GLU A 127 5.21 1.94 -1.86
C GLU A 127 6.55 1.37 -2.33
N PHE A 128 7.68 1.85 -1.82
CA PHE A 128 8.98 1.24 -2.11
C PHE A 128 9.39 0.26 -1.01
N LEU A 129 9.95 -0.87 -1.44
CA LEU A 129 10.39 -1.94 -0.56
C LEU A 129 11.75 -2.48 -1.01
N PRO A 130 12.70 -2.73 -0.10
CA PRO A 130 12.62 -2.45 1.33
C PRO A 130 12.90 -0.97 1.63
N ALA A 131 12.32 -0.45 2.71
CA ALA A 131 12.57 0.90 3.19
C ALA A 131 14.07 1.14 3.44
N GLU A 132 14.74 0.14 4.01
CA GLU A 132 16.17 0.15 4.36
C GLU A 132 17.09 0.71 3.27
N CYS A 133 16.87 0.32 2.00
CA CYS A 133 17.65 0.83 0.88
C CYS A 133 16.88 1.85 0.03
N GLY A 134 15.55 1.77 -0.01
CA GLY A 134 14.73 2.61 -0.86
C GLY A 134 14.76 4.09 -0.47
N ILE A 135 14.93 4.41 0.82
CA ILE A 135 14.99 5.80 1.30
C ILE A 135 16.09 6.63 0.64
N HIS A 136 17.21 6.00 0.25
CA HIS A 136 18.34 6.69 -0.37
C HIS A 136 18.11 7.05 -1.85
N GLU A 137 17.05 6.51 -2.45
CA GLU A 137 16.76 6.67 -3.87
C GLU A 137 15.55 7.58 -4.13
N ILE A 138 14.95 8.15 -3.06
CA ILE A 138 13.76 8.99 -3.15
C ILE A 138 13.99 10.23 -4.01
N ASP A 139 15.15 10.87 -3.90
CA ASP A 139 15.52 12.05 -4.69
C ASP A 139 15.67 11.74 -6.19
N ARG A 140 16.00 10.50 -6.54
CA ARG A 140 16.06 10.08 -7.94
C ARG A 140 14.67 9.76 -8.47
N LEU A 141 13.81 9.16 -7.64
CA LEU A 141 12.43 8.87 -7.97
C LEU A 141 11.62 10.15 -8.16
N SER A 142 11.73 11.12 -7.26
CA SER A 142 10.99 12.39 -7.32
C SER A 142 11.34 13.23 -8.56
N LYS A 143 12.49 12.99 -9.19
CA LYS A 143 12.89 13.65 -10.44
C LYS A 143 12.28 13.04 -11.70
N VAL A 144 11.74 11.82 -11.62
CA VAL A 144 11.19 11.11 -12.77
C VAL A 144 9.67 11.03 -12.77
N THR A 145 9.02 11.55 -11.73
CA THR A 145 7.57 11.56 -11.58
C THR A 145 7.11 12.75 -10.72
N ASP A 146 5.96 13.32 -11.06
CA ASP A 146 5.31 14.37 -10.26
C ASP A 146 4.54 13.80 -9.05
N MET A 147 4.82 12.55 -8.67
CA MET A 147 4.19 11.90 -7.53
C MET A 147 4.68 12.50 -6.21
N HIS A 148 3.73 12.73 -5.31
CA HIS A 148 3.98 13.31 -3.99
C HIS A 148 3.74 12.34 -2.84
N ASN A 149 2.97 11.27 -3.07
CA ASN A 149 2.67 10.28 -2.03
C ASN A 149 3.63 9.09 -2.16
N TYR A 150 4.68 9.11 -1.33
CA TYR A 150 5.57 7.97 -1.18
C TYR A 150 5.32 7.27 0.14
N ILE A 151 5.40 5.94 0.11
CA ILE A 151 5.25 5.06 1.26
C ILE A 151 6.51 4.20 1.36
N ALA A 152 7.16 4.18 2.52
CA ALA A 152 8.27 3.28 2.79
C ALA A 152 7.76 2.00 3.45
N GLY A 153 8.10 0.83 2.90
CA GLY A 153 7.65 -0.45 3.43
C GLY A 153 8.76 -1.49 3.55
N GLY A 154 8.60 -2.40 4.50
CA GLY A 154 9.52 -3.54 4.67
C GLY A 154 10.82 -3.18 5.40
N PHE A 155 11.29 -4.12 6.23
CA PHE A 155 12.47 -3.97 7.10
C PHE A 155 12.45 -2.77 8.07
N ILE A 156 11.28 -2.20 8.35
CA ILE A 156 11.11 -1.17 9.39
C ILE A 156 11.49 -1.77 10.76
N ARG A 157 12.56 -1.26 11.37
CA ARG A 157 13.12 -1.84 12.59
C ARG A 157 12.49 -1.30 13.85
N ASP A 158 12.41 0.01 13.98
CA ASP A 158 12.07 0.72 15.19
C ASP A 158 11.46 2.09 14.86
N SER A 159 11.02 2.82 15.89
CA SER A 159 10.43 4.15 15.73
C SER A 159 11.44 5.22 15.29
N ALA A 160 12.74 5.03 15.53
CA ALA A 160 13.75 5.98 15.08
C ALA A 160 13.85 5.96 13.55
N MET A 161 13.89 4.76 12.95
CA MET A 161 13.84 4.60 11.50
C MET A 161 12.57 5.20 10.88
N ILE A 162 11.41 5.10 11.56
CA ILE A 162 10.17 5.74 11.11
C ILE A 162 10.32 7.26 11.07
N GLN A 163 10.92 7.85 12.12
CA GLN A 163 11.16 9.29 12.15
C GLN A 163 12.13 9.71 11.05
N ASP A 164 13.24 9.00 10.86
CA ASP A 164 14.21 9.27 9.79
C ASP A 164 13.55 9.25 8.40
N ILE A 165 12.61 8.32 8.19
CA ILE A 165 11.82 8.23 6.96
C ILE A 165 10.93 9.47 6.76
N PHE A 166 10.23 9.92 7.80
CA PHE A 166 9.38 11.10 7.70
C PHE A 166 10.19 12.39 7.53
N ASP A 167 11.35 12.49 8.16
CA ASP A 167 12.23 13.68 8.08
C ASP A 167 12.74 13.94 6.66
N ILE A 168 12.87 12.90 5.82
CA ILE A 168 13.22 13.04 4.40
C ILE A 168 12.00 13.24 3.48
N GLY A 169 10.82 13.50 4.04
CA GLY A 169 9.62 13.90 3.31
C GLY A 169 8.77 12.77 2.75
N ILE A 170 8.98 11.52 3.19
CA ILE A 170 8.12 10.40 2.81
C ILE A 170 6.81 10.48 3.60
N SER A 171 5.68 10.37 2.90
CA SER A 171 4.37 10.68 3.49
C SER A 171 3.78 9.54 4.33
N GLY A 172 4.24 8.31 4.14
CA GLY A 172 3.74 7.15 4.88
C GLY A 172 4.77 6.05 5.12
N VAL A 173 4.55 5.26 6.16
CA VAL A 173 5.32 4.05 6.44
C VAL A 173 4.38 2.87 6.58
N THR A 174 4.61 1.78 5.88
CA THR A 174 3.91 0.51 6.11
C THR A 174 4.79 -0.44 6.91
N THR A 175 4.21 -1.07 7.93
CA THR A 175 4.92 -2.08 8.71
C THR A 175 3.97 -3.14 9.23
N SER A 176 4.45 -4.39 9.29
CA SER A 176 3.74 -5.50 9.95
C SER A 176 4.09 -5.63 11.43
N LYS A 177 5.05 -4.84 11.94
CA LYS A 177 5.40 -4.82 13.36
C LYS A 177 4.33 -4.08 14.16
N VAL A 178 3.50 -4.85 14.83
CA VAL A 178 2.33 -4.39 15.59
C VAL A 178 2.67 -3.32 16.64
N ASP A 179 3.86 -3.38 17.23
CA ASP A 179 4.28 -2.43 18.27
C ASP A 179 4.70 -1.06 17.73
N LEU A 180 4.91 -0.96 16.40
CA LEU A 180 5.26 0.29 15.73
C LEU A 180 4.04 1.05 15.18
N TRP A 181 2.82 0.52 15.31
CA TRP A 181 1.60 1.17 14.81
C TRP A 181 1.06 2.30 15.70
N GLN A 182 1.90 2.87 16.58
CA GLN A 182 1.48 3.83 17.60
C GLN A 182 1.27 5.23 17.03
#